data_AF-A0A1G4ZE95-F1
#
_entry.id   AF-A0A1G4ZE95-F1
#
_cell.length_a   1.000
_cell.length_b   1.000
_cell.length_c   1.000
_cell.angle_alpha   90.00
_cell.angle_beta   90.00
_cell.angle_gamma   90.00
#
_symmetry.space_group_name_H-M   'P 1'
#
loop_
_entity.id
_entity.type
_entity.pdbx_description
1 polymer ?
#
loop_
_entity_poly.entity_id
_entity_poly.type
_entity_poly.pdbx_seq_one_letter_code
_entity_poly.pdbx_strand_id
1 'polypeptide(L)'
;MTTEKHGSTLAYWFRCTWEIALTAVVSAIVTCLFILVAVLVFRMKETGSAVDWLSAILNLATVLTAIAAFVVARSWLPQLTTQEGYKLAISLVNDEIRTLDRSNPLKDDVNKAVQAVKNLGNRRTILNTEPEITKLRSIITSAEKRRKKMRDLRKKMETYGLEPATDRAAALEKMLSALGKCIDRANTAQVLLTVLSLKGSITEPSQELINSDRFSMIERLNNGEDWETLTMENLSELDKAWWDMTREQEEFLGKNSQIGKLFKVRR
;
A
#
# COMPACT_ATOMS: atom_id res chain seq x y z
N MET A 1 15.43 14.11 -10.64
CA MET A 1 15.63 13.67 -9.23
C MET A 1 15.33 14.85 -8.30
N THR A 2 14.07 15.24 -8.16
CA THR A 2 13.69 16.49 -7.45
C THR A 2 12.27 16.49 -6.83
N THR A 3 11.60 15.35 -6.69
CA THR A 3 10.20 15.31 -6.20
C THR A 3 10.03 14.74 -4.78
N GLU A 4 11.11 14.41 -4.07
CA GLU A 4 11.03 13.78 -2.74
C GLU A 4 11.09 14.79 -1.56
N LYS A 5 11.42 16.06 -1.82
CA LYS A 5 11.57 17.06 -0.75
C LYS A 5 10.27 17.74 -0.30
N HIS A 6 9.17 17.65 -1.05
CA HIS A 6 7.93 18.38 -0.72
C HIS A 6 6.98 17.65 0.24
N GLY A 7 7.07 16.31 0.35
CA GLY A 7 6.22 15.55 1.27
C GLY A 7 6.63 15.65 2.75
N SER A 8 7.93 15.85 3.00
CA SER A 8 8.47 15.95 4.37
C SER A 8 8.13 17.28 5.02
N THR A 9 8.27 18.40 4.31
CA THR A 9 8.00 19.74 4.86
C THR A 9 6.55 19.90 5.32
N LEU A 10 5.58 19.40 4.56
CA LEU A 10 4.16 19.45 4.93
C LEU A 10 3.86 18.68 6.22
N ALA A 11 4.43 17.49 6.40
CA ALA A 11 4.28 16.70 7.62
C ALA A 11 4.95 17.36 8.85
N TYR A 12 6.07 18.05 8.65
CA TYR A 12 6.74 18.83 9.71
C TYR A 12 5.93 20.07 10.10
N TRP A 13 5.35 20.79 9.13
CA TRP A 13 4.48 21.93 9.41
C TRP A 13 3.22 21.52 10.17
N PHE A 14 2.59 20.40 9.81
CA PHE A 14 1.43 19.87 10.54
C PHE A 14 1.77 19.41 11.96
N ARG A 15 2.94 18.81 12.19
CA ARG A 15 3.40 18.49 13.56
C ARG A 15 3.66 19.73 14.38
N CYS A 16 4.29 20.75 13.80
CA CYS A 16 4.65 21.98 14.50
C CYS A 16 3.41 22.80 14.88
N THR A 17 2.45 22.96 13.96
CA THR A 17 1.20 23.67 14.25
C THR A 17 0.33 22.92 15.26
N TRP A 18 0.34 21.58 15.24
CA TRP A 18 -0.35 20.76 16.22
C TRP A 18 0.25 20.92 17.63
N GLU A 19 1.58 20.92 17.76
CA GLU A 19 2.21 21.12 19.07
C GLU A 19 1.99 22.54 19.60
N ILE A 20 2.06 23.57 18.75
CA ILE A 20 1.77 24.96 19.15
C ILE A 20 0.31 25.10 19.61
N ALA A 21 -0.65 24.53 18.88
CA ALA A 21 -2.06 24.54 19.27
C ALA A 21 -2.29 23.80 20.61
N LEU A 22 -1.60 22.68 20.82
CA LEU A 22 -1.70 21.90 22.05
C LEU A 22 -1.12 22.65 23.25
N THR A 23 0.01 23.34 23.04
CA THR A 23 0.66 24.15 24.08
C THR A 23 -0.20 25.37 24.43
N ALA A 24 -0.81 26.01 23.42
CA ALA A 24 -1.72 27.12 23.61
C ALA A 24 -2.97 26.70 24.41
N VAL A 25 -3.60 25.57 24.05
CA VAL A 25 -4.77 25.05 24.78
C VAL A 25 -4.42 24.68 26.22
N VAL A 26 -3.29 24.00 26.44
CA VAL A 26 -2.81 23.68 27.80
C VAL A 26 -2.54 24.95 28.59
N SER A 27 -1.90 25.96 28.00
CA SER A 27 -1.63 27.24 28.67
C SER A 27 -2.90 28.00 29.03
N ALA A 28 -3.92 27.98 28.17
CA ALA A 28 -5.22 28.60 28.44
C ALA A 28 -5.97 27.88 29.56
N ILE A 29 -5.94 26.55 29.58
CA ILE A 29 -6.55 25.72 30.65
C ILE A 29 -5.86 25.99 31.98
N VAL A 30 -4.51 26.03 32.00
CA VAL A 30 -3.73 26.31 33.23
C VAL A 30 -3.99 27.73 33.72
N THR A 31 -4.08 28.71 32.82
CA THR A 31 -4.37 30.11 33.19
C THR A 31 -5.78 30.24 33.77
N CYS A 32 -6.77 29.58 33.16
CA CYS A 32 -8.15 29.56 33.64
C CYS A 32 -8.24 28.89 35.02
N LEU A 33 -7.53 27.78 35.23
CA LEU A 33 -7.40 27.11 36.53
C LEU A 33 -6.76 28.02 37.58
N PHE A 34 -5.70 28.75 37.21
CA PHE A 34 -5.02 29.67 38.13
C PHE A 34 -5.93 30.82 38.56
N ILE A 35 -6.71 31.40 37.63
CA ILE A 35 -7.69 32.44 37.93
C ILE A 35 -8.79 31.89 38.85
N LEU A 36 -9.31 30.69 38.58
CA LEU A 36 -10.32 30.05 39.43
C LEU A 36 -9.80 29.78 40.85
N VAL A 37 -8.57 29.29 40.99
CA VAL A 37 -7.92 29.08 42.30
C VAL A 37 -7.71 30.41 43.02
N ALA A 38 -7.24 31.46 42.33
CA ALA A 38 -7.06 32.78 42.93
C ALA A 38 -8.39 33.39 43.41
N VAL A 39 -9.46 33.28 42.63
CA VAL A 39 -10.80 33.73 43.01
C VAL A 39 -11.34 32.92 44.21
N LEU A 40 -11.12 31.60 44.24
CA LEU A 40 -11.51 30.75 45.37
C LEU A 40 -10.76 31.12 46.65
N VAL A 41 -9.44 31.33 46.59
CA VAL A 41 -8.63 31.75 47.75
C VAL A 41 -9.04 33.15 48.23
N PHE A 42 -9.34 34.07 47.32
CA PHE A 42 -9.82 35.41 47.66
C PHE A 42 -11.18 35.36 48.36
N ARG A 43 -12.14 34.59 47.82
CA ARG A 43 -13.45 34.35 48.44
C ARG A 43 -13.32 33.68 49.82
N MET A 44 -12.46 32.65 49.94
CA MET A 44 -12.18 31.97 51.21
C MET A 44 -11.69 32.91 52.31
N LYS A 45 -10.87 33.91 51.96
CA LYS A 45 -10.33 34.90 52.89
C LYS A 45 -11.40 35.87 53.40
N GLU A 46 -12.43 36.15 52.58
CA GLU A 46 -13.51 37.08 52.94
C GLU A 46 -14.65 36.43 53.73
N THR A 47 -15.05 35.20 53.42
CA THR A 47 -16.28 34.61 53.98
C THR A 47 -16.09 33.61 55.13
N GLY A 48 -14.91 33.01 55.31
CA GLY A 48 -14.61 32.12 56.43
C GLY A 48 -15.55 30.91 56.60
N SER A 49 -16.40 30.62 55.61
CA SER A 49 -17.49 29.65 55.72
C SER A 49 -17.01 28.22 55.40
N ALA A 50 -17.42 27.25 56.22
CA ALA A 50 -17.11 25.84 56.02
C ALA A 50 -17.64 25.28 54.68
N VAL A 51 -18.72 25.88 54.16
CA VAL A 51 -19.32 25.49 52.86
C VAL A 51 -18.41 25.89 51.70
N ASP A 52 -17.72 27.04 51.80
CA ASP A 52 -16.78 27.50 50.77
C ASP A 52 -15.51 26.63 50.74
N TRP A 53 -15.06 26.16 51.91
CA TRP A 53 -13.99 25.17 52.02
C TRP A 53 -14.35 23.83 51.37
N LEU A 54 -15.55 23.32 51.67
CA LEU A 54 -16.00 22.05 51.10
C LEU A 54 -16.18 22.13 49.58
N SER A 55 -16.75 23.23 49.08
CA SER A 55 -16.93 23.49 47.65
C SER A 55 -15.60 23.53 46.90
N ALA A 56 -14.57 24.19 47.45
CA ALA A 56 -13.26 24.25 46.83
C ALA A 56 -12.55 22.88 46.76
N ILE A 57 -12.69 22.04 47.79
CA ILE A 57 -12.14 20.67 47.79
C ILE A 57 -12.84 19.82 46.73
N LEU A 58 -14.17 19.92 46.62
CA LEU A 58 -14.94 19.20 45.59
C LEU A 58 -14.58 19.67 44.17
N ASN A 59 -14.38 20.97 43.97
CA ASN A 59 -13.92 21.52 42.69
C ASN A 59 -12.51 21.03 42.34
N LEU A 60 -11.59 21.01 43.32
CA LEU A 60 -10.25 20.46 43.13
C LEU A 60 -10.30 18.97 42.77
N ALA A 61 -11.13 18.18 43.47
CA ALA A 61 -11.32 16.76 43.18
C ALA A 61 -11.89 16.53 41.76
N THR A 62 -12.82 17.38 41.33
CA THR A 62 -13.41 17.33 39.97
C THR A 62 -12.35 17.64 38.91
N VAL A 63 -11.52 18.67 39.13
CA VAL A 63 -10.40 19.02 38.23
C VAL A 63 -9.40 17.88 38.11
N LEU A 64 -8.98 17.31 39.24
CA LEU A 64 -8.03 16.17 39.24
C LEU A 64 -8.62 14.96 38.50
N THR A 65 -9.91 14.69 38.70
CA THR A 65 -10.62 13.60 38.01
C THR A 65 -10.70 13.86 36.50
N ALA A 66 -10.98 15.10 36.08
CA ALA A 66 -11.00 15.48 34.67
C ALA A 66 -9.62 15.36 34.00
N ILE A 67 -8.56 15.75 34.69
CA ILE A 67 -7.17 15.58 34.21
C ILE A 67 -6.84 14.09 34.08
N ALA A 68 -7.18 13.28 35.09
CA ALA A 68 -6.96 11.84 35.04
C ALA A 68 -7.73 11.20 33.87
N ALA A 69 -9.00 11.56 33.68
CA ALA A 69 -9.81 11.09 32.55
C ALA A 69 -9.21 11.51 31.20
N PHE A 70 -8.69 12.73 31.08
CA PHE A 70 -8.01 13.19 29.87
C PHE A 70 -6.73 12.41 29.58
N VAL A 71 -5.90 12.16 30.60
CA VAL A 71 -4.68 11.34 30.46
C VAL A 71 -5.04 9.92 30.04
N VAL A 72 -6.06 9.31 30.66
CA VAL A 72 -6.55 7.98 30.29
C VAL A 72 -7.07 7.98 28.85
N ALA A 73 -7.91 8.92 28.45
CA ALA A 73 -8.42 9.03 27.08
C ALA A 73 -7.27 9.18 26.06
N ARG A 74 -6.24 9.97 26.39
CA ARG A 74 -5.06 10.14 25.54
C ARG A 74 -4.24 8.85 25.43
N SER A 75 -4.17 8.05 26.51
CA SER A 75 -3.47 6.76 26.49
C SER A 75 -4.14 5.71 25.60
N TRP A 76 -5.42 5.88 25.27
CA TRP A 76 -6.17 4.96 24.40
C TRP A 76 -6.01 5.30 22.91
N LEU A 77 -5.64 6.53 22.60
CA LEU A 77 -5.49 7.02 21.22
C LEU A 77 -4.46 6.18 20.41
N PRO A 78 -3.28 5.85 20.95
CA PRO A 78 -2.34 4.94 20.29
C PRO A 78 -2.88 3.51 20.10
N GLN A 79 -3.72 3.03 21.04
CA GLN A 79 -4.30 1.69 20.95
C GLN A 79 -5.33 1.61 19.81
N LEU A 80 -6.17 2.63 19.67
CA LEU A 80 -7.16 2.73 18.61
C LEU A 80 -6.52 2.89 17.22
N THR A 81 -5.51 3.75 17.08
CA THR A 81 -4.79 3.91 15.80
C THR A 81 -4.05 2.62 15.41
N THR A 82 -3.47 1.92 16.38
CA THR A 82 -2.80 0.63 16.16
C THR A 82 -3.81 -0.45 15.73
N GLN A 83 -5.01 -0.48 16.33
CA GLN A 83 -6.05 -1.43 15.96
C GLN A 83 -6.52 -1.25 14.51
N GLU A 84 -6.72 0.00 14.06
CA GLU A 84 -7.05 0.31 12.67
C GLU A 84 -5.91 -0.09 11.72
N GLY A 85 -4.66 0.16 12.09
CA GLY A 85 -3.50 -0.30 11.33
C GLY A 85 -3.46 -1.83 11.18
N TYR A 86 -3.77 -2.58 12.24
CA TYR A 86 -3.85 -4.05 12.18
C TYR A 86 -5.01 -4.56 11.31
N LYS A 87 -6.15 -3.86 11.27
CA LYS A 87 -7.25 -4.21 10.33
C LYS A 87 -6.78 -4.09 8.87
N LEU A 88 -6.02 -3.05 8.55
CA LEU A 88 -5.43 -2.89 7.21
C LEU A 88 -4.41 -3.98 6.91
N ALA A 89 -3.58 -4.34 7.90
CA ALA A 89 -2.62 -5.44 7.77
C ALA A 89 -3.30 -6.79 7.52
N ILE A 90 -4.41 -7.06 8.23
CA ILE A 90 -5.25 -8.25 8.02
C ILE A 90 -5.80 -8.26 6.59
N SER A 91 -6.38 -7.14 6.11
CA SER A 91 -6.92 -7.04 4.75
C SER A 91 -5.82 -7.24 3.70
N LEU A 92 -4.64 -6.63 3.88
CA LEU A 92 -3.50 -6.83 2.99
C LEU A 92 -3.10 -8.31 2.92
N VAL A 93 -2.98 -8.98 4.07
CA VAL A 93 -2.53 -10.38 4.11
C VAL A 93 -3.59 -11.34 3.58
N ASN A 94 -4.83 -11.21 4.03
CA ASN A 94 -5.90 -12.16 3.73
C ASN A 94 -6.48 -11.95 2.33
N ASP A 95 -6.74 -10.70 1.95
CA ASP A 95 -7.48 -10.41 0.72
C ASP A 95 -6.53 -10.36 -0.48
N GLU A 96 -5.29 -9.88 -0.28
CA GLU A 96 -4.35 -9.65 -1.39
C GLU A 96 -3.17 -10.61 -1.40
N ILE A 97 -2.44 -10.78 -0.29
CA ILE A 97 -1.21 -11.59 -0.28
C ILE A 97 -1.53 -13.08 -0.37
N ARG A 98 -2.45 -13.60 0.45
CA ARG A 98 -2.80 -15.04 0.45
C ARG A 98 -3.48 -15.50 -0.84
N THR A 99 -4.10 -14.58 -1.57
CA THR A 99 -4.75 -14.89 -2.85
C THR A 99 -3.78 -14.93 -4.03
N LEU A 100 -2.50 -14.59 -3.81
CA LEU A 100 -1.41 -14.92 -4.72
C LEU A 100 -1.11 -16.43 -4.56
N ASP A 101 -1.97 -17.30 -5.06
CA ASP A 101 -1.75 -18.75 -4.95
C ASP A 101 -0.62 -19.20 -5.91
N ARG A 102 -0.18 -20.46 -5.82
CA ARG A 102 0.77 -21.09 -6.75
C ARG A 102 0.19 -21.26 -8.15
N SER A 103 -1.13 -21.39 -8.29
CA SER A 103 -1.78 -21.39 -9.62
C SER A 103 -1.63 -20.00 -10.23
N ASN A 104 -0.98 -19.91 -11.40
CA ASN A 104 -0.71 -18.64 -12.05
C ASN A 104 -1.77 -18.35 -13.13
N PRO A 105 -2.92 -17.71 -12.80
CA PRO A 105 -3.91 -17.38 -13.81
C PRO A 105 -3.32 -16.48 -14.89
N LEU A 106 -2.39 -15.60 -14.53
CA LEU A 106 -1.73 -14.68 -15.45
C LEU A 106 -0.85 -15.44 -16.47
N LYS A 107 -0.07 -16.43 -16.06
CA LYS A 107 0.71 -17.30 -16.97
C LYS A 107 -0.19 -18.18 -17.81
N ASP A 108 -1.20 -18.80 -17.20
CA ASP A 108 -2.09 -19.70 -17.93
C ASP A 108 -2.82 -18.95 -19.04
N ASP A 109 -3.29 -17.73 -18.76
CA ASP A 109 -3.97 -16.91 -19.75
C ASP A 109 -3.01 -16.25 -20.76
N VAL A 110 -1.78 -15.87 -20.36
CA VAL A 110 -0.74 -15.48 -21.34
C VAL A 110 -0.39 -16.65 -22.27
N ASN A 111 -0.20 -17.86 -21.73
CA ASN A 111 0.12 -19.05 -22.50
C ASN A 111 -1.03 -19.43 -23.44
N LYS A 112 -2.29 -19.36 -22.98
CA LYS A 112 -3.47 -19.54 -23.83
C LYS A 112 -3.52 -18.53 -24.98
N ALA A 113 -3.27 -17.25 -24.68
CA ALA A 113 -3.25 -16.21 -25.71
C ALA A 113 -2.12 -16.43 -26.73
N VAL A 114 -0.92 -16.82 -26.27
CA VAL A 114 0.21 -17.20 -27.13
C VAL A 114 -0.13 -18.41 -28.01
N GLN A 115 -0.70 -19.46 -27.45
CA GLN A 115 -1.10 -20.66 -28.19
C GLN A 115 -2.20 -20.35 -29.21
N ALA A 116 -3.17 -19.50 -28.86
CA ALA A 116 -4.20 -19.04 -29.78
C ALA A 116 -3.58 -18.33 -30.99
N VAL A 117 -2.63 -17.41 -30.76
CA VAL A 117 -1.91 -16.73 -31.85
C VAL A 117 -1.04 -17.69 -32.66
N LYS A 118 -0.31 -18.63 -32.02
CA LYS A 118 0.48 -19.66 -32.72
C LYS A 118 -0.38 -20.54 -33.64
N ASN A 119 -1.52 -21.00 -33.13
CA ASN A 119 -2.46 -21.81 -33.92
C ASN A 119 -3.05 -21.05 -35.11
N LEU A 120 -3.11 -19.72 -35.03
CA LEU A 120 -3.60 -18.83 -36.08
C LEU A 120 -2.50 -18.35 -37.03
N GLY A 121 -1.22 -18.38 -36.65
CA GLY A 121 -0.09 -18.27 -37.59
C GLY A 121 -0.15 -19.32 -38.71
N ASN A 122 -0.78 -20.47 -38.45
CA ASN A 122 -1.06 -21.52 -39.43
C ASN A 122 -2.40 -21.37 -40.18
N ARG A 123 -3.30 -20.45 -39.79
CA ARG A 123 -4.63 -20.25 -40.41
C ARG A 123 -5.01 -18.76 -40.43
N ARG A 124 -5.14 -18.19 -41.64
CA ARG A 124 -5.40 -16.75 -41.98
C ARG A 124 -6.61 -16.07 -41.31
N THR A 125 -6.78 -16.09 -39.99
CA THR A 125 -7.96 -15.50 -39.33
C THR A 125 -7.58 -14.65 -38.11
N ILE A 126 -7.37 -13.36 -38.38
CA ILE A 126 -7.12 -12.28 -37.40
C ILE A 126 -8.33 -12.07 -36.45
N LEU A 127 -9.53 -12.44 -36.89
CA LEU A 127 -10.78 -12.27 -36.12
C LEU A 127 -10.91 -13.19 -34.88
N ASN A 128 -10.11 -14.26 -34.79
CA ASN A 128 -10.24 -15.24 -33.70
C ASN A 128 -9.30 -14.97 -32.51
N THR A 129 -8.34 -14.05 -32.62
CA THR A 129 -7.38 -13.71 -31.52
C THR A 129 -7.87 -12.61 -30.59
N GLU A 130 -8.75 -11.72 -31.09
CA GLU A 130 -9.26 -10.57 -30.36
C GLU A 130 -9.91 -10.89 -29.00
N PRO A 131 -10.72 -11.97 -28.84
CA PRO A 131 -11.27 -12.31 -27.53
C PRO A 131 -10.20 -12.71 -26.51
N GLU A 132 -9.15 -13.44 -26.91
CA GLU A 132 -8.07 -13.85 -26.00
C GLU A 132 -7.16 -12.68 -25.62
N ILE A 133 -6.86 -11.78 -26.56
CA ILE A 133 -6.10 -10.55 -26.27
C ILE A 133 -6.89 -9.64 -25.33
N THR A 134 -8.21 -9.52 -25.54
CA THR A 134 -9.10 -8.72 -24.67
C THR A 134 -9.20 -9.33 -23.27
N LYS A 135 -9.32 -10.66 -23.18
CA LYS A 135 -9.32 -11.38 -21.92
C LYS A 135 -8.00 -11.15 -21.17
N LEU A 136 -6.86 -11.31 -21.85
CA LEU A 136 -5.53 -11.06 -21.28
C LEU A 136 -5.41 -9.62 -20.74
N ARG A 137 -5.88 -8.62 -21.50
CA ARG A 137 -5.89 -7.20 -21.06
C ARG A 137 -6.71 -7.00 -19.77
N SER A 138 -7.87 -7.64 -19.65
CA SER A 138 -8.69 -7.51 -18.44
C SER A 138 -8.03 -8.13 -17.20
N ILE A 139 -7.31 -9.24 -17.38
CA ILE A 139 -6.54 -9.90 -16.32
C ILE A 139 -5.35 -9.05 -15.89
N ILE A 140 -4.59 -8.50 -16.83
CA ILE A 140 -3.49 -7.57 -16.56
C ILE A 140 -3.98 -6.36 -15.76
N THR A 141 -5.08 -5.74 -16.20
CA THR A 141 -5.70 -4.59 -15.52
C THR A 141 -6.09 -4.95 -14.08
N SER A 142 -6.62 -6.15 -13.86
CA SER A 142 -6.98 -6.65 -12.53
C SER A 142 -5.75 -6.86 -11.64
N ALA A 143 -4.66 -7.39 -12.20
CA ALA A 143 -3.38 -7.57 -11.50
C ALA A 143 -2.73 -6.22 -11.15
N GLU A 144 -2.80 -5.23 -12.04
CA GLU A 144 -2.34 -3.85 -11.78
C GLU A 144 -3.15 -3.18 -10.66
N LYS A 145 -4.48 -3.33 -10.70
CA LYS A 145 -5.37 -2.83 -9.65
C LYS A 145 -5.04 -3.46 -8.29
N ARG A 146 -4.79 -4.77 -8.26
CA ARG A 146 -4.32 -5.49 -7.06
C ARG A 146 -3.00 -4.93 -6.56
N ARG A 147 -1.97 -4.83 -7.42
CA ARG A 147 -0.65 -4.27 -7.06
C ARG A 147 -0.78 -2.85 -6.48
N LYS A 148 -1.62 -2.00 -7.09
CA LYS A 148 -1.91 -0.66 -6.59
C LYS A 148 -2.57 -0.70 -5.21
N LYS A 149 -3.60 -1.55 -5.03
CA LYS A 149 -4.29 -1.71 -3.74
C LYS A 149 -3.33 -2.17 -2.64
N MET A 150 -2.44 -3.12 -2.91
CA MET A 150 -1.41 -3.56 -1.95
C MET A 150 -0.48 -2.42 -1.54
N ARG A 151 -0.03 -1.61 -2.51
CA ARG A 151 0.81 -0.43 -2.25
C ARG A 151 0.07 0.62 -1.42
N ASP A 152 -1.20 0.87 -1.72
CA ASP A 152 -2.02 1.85 -1.01
C ASP A 152 -2.31 1.39 0.43
N LEU A 153 -2.61 0.10 0.63
CA LEU A 153 -2.78 -0.49 1.97
C LEU A 153 -1.50 -0.35 2.79
N ARG A 154 -0.34 -0.67 2.21
CA ARG A 154 0.95 -0.50 2.89
C ARG A 154 1.20 0.95 3.30
N LYS A 155 0.99 1.90 2.38
CA LYS A 155 1.15 3.33 2.70
C LYS A 155 0.22 3.77 3.83
N LYS A 156 -1.04 3.30 3.83
CA LYS A 156 -1.97 3.59 4.92
C LYS A 156 -1.49 2.98 6.24
N MET A 157 -0.99 1.75 6.24
CA MET A 157 -0.42 1.13 7.45
C MET A 157 0.74 1.94 8.02
N GLU A 158 1.61 2.49 7.15
CA GLU A 158 2.71 3.38 7.57
C GLU A 158 2.18 4.63 8.28
N THR A 159 1.03 5.19 7.86
CA THR A 159 0.40 6.33 8.58
C THR A 159 -0.11 5.98 9.98
N TYR A 160 -0.43 4.70 10.23
CA TYR A 160 -0.79 4.19 11.55
C TYR A 160 0.42 3.70 12.35
N GLY A 161 1.65 3.91 11.84
CA GLY A 161 2.87 3.46 12.49
C GLY A 161 3.08 1.95 12.43
N LEU A 162 2.37 1.23 11.55
CA LEU A 162 2.64 -0.19 11.28
C LEU A 162 3.63 -0.33 10.14
N GLU A 163 4.69 -1.09 10.39
CA GLU A 163 5.69 -1.47 9.39
C GLU A 163 5.85 -2.99 9.33
N PRO A 164 6.30 -3.55 8.20
CA PRO A 164 6.67 -4.96 8.13
C PRO A 164 7.75 -5.27 9.18
N ALA A 165 7.66 -6.44 9.82
CA ALA A 165 8.70 -6.87 10.74
C ALA A 165 10.07 -6.93 10.02
N THR A 166 11.15 -6.60 10.73
CA THR A 166 12.49 -6.47 10.13
C THR A 166 12.95 -7.72 9.37
N ASP A 167 12.62 -8.91 9.87
CA ASP A 167 12.89 -10.21 9.25
C ASP A 167 11.98 -10.55 8.06
N ARG A 168 10.93 -9.76 7.83
CA ARG A 168 9.90 -9.97 6.79
C ARG A 168 9.86 -8.87 5.73
N ALA A 169 10.41 -7.69 6.04
CA ALA A 169 10.38 -6.53 5.17
C ALA A 169 11.00 -6.82 3.80
N ALA A 170 12.16 -7.49 3.77
CA ALA A 170 12.85 -7.84 2.53
C ALA A 170 12.00 -8.77 1.64
N ALA A 171 11.38 -9.80 2.23
CA ALA A 171 10.53 -10.74 1.52
C ALA A 171 9.27 -10.04 0.95
N LEU A 172 8.64 -9.15 1.72
CA LEU A 172 7.50 -8.36 1.23
C LEU A 172 7.88 -7.48 0.02
N GLU A 173 9.02 -6.80 0.08
CA GLU A 173 9.49 -5.95 -1.03
C GLU A 173 9.80 -6.77 -2.28
N LYS A 174 10.52 -7.89 -2.11
CA LYS A 174 10.85 -8.77 -3.23
C LYS A 174 9.60 -9.37 -3.85
N MET A 175 8.61 -9.79 -3.05
CA MET A 175 7.32 -10.25 -3.53
C MET A 175 6.59 -9.18 -4.36
N LEU A 176 6.51 -7.94 -3.85
CA LEU A 176 5.87 -6.83 -4.57
C LEU A 176 6.61 -6.45 -5.86
N SER A 177 7.94 -6.55 -5.84
CA SER A 177 8.80 -6.35 -7.02
C SER A 177 8.57 -7.44 -8.06
N ALA A 178 8.54 -8.71 -7.64
CA ALA A 178 8.29 -9.87 -8.49
C ALA A 178 6.89 -9.82 -9.12
N LEU A 179 5.86 -9.47 -8.35
CA LEU A 179 4.51 -9.20 -8.89
C LEU A 179 4.53 -8.11 -9.96
N GLY A 180 5.33 -7.05 -9.76
CA GLY A 180 5.55 -6.02 -10.76
C GLY A 180 6.12 -6.57 -12.05
N LYS A 181 7.19 -7.37 -11.95
CA LYS A 181 7.81 -8.05 -13.10
C LYS A 181 6.84 -8.97 -13.83
N CYS A 182 6.00 -9.74 -13.12
CA CYS A 182 4.96 -10.57 -13.74
C CYS A 182 4.01 -9.75 -14.61
N ILE A 183 3.51 -8.64 -14.07
CA ILE A 183 2.62 -7.72 -14.78
C ILE A 183 3.33 -7.12 -16.00
N ASP A 184 4.59 -6.71 -15.85
CA ASP A 184 5.38 -6.13 -16.93
C ASP A 184 5.59 -7.14 -18.07
N ARG A 185 5.91 -8.41 -17.75
CA ARG A 185 6.06 -9.48 -18.76
C ARG A 185 4.74 -9.84 -19.44
N ALA A 186 3.62 -9.85 -18.71
CA ALA A 186 2.30 -10.07 -19.32
C ALA A 186 1.88 -8.92 -20.24
N ASN A 187 2.18 -7.68 -19.86
CA ASN A 187 2.01 -6.51 -20.73
C ASN A 187 2.84 -6.63 -22.00
N THR A 188 4.12 -7.03 -21.88
CA THR A 188 4.98 -7.28 -23.04
C THR A 188 4.40 -8.35 -23.96
N ALA A 189 3.88 -9.47 -23.40
CA ALA A 189 3.19 -10.49 -24.20
C ALA A 189 1.96 -9.91 -24.92
N GLN A 190 1.12 -9.14 -24.23
CA GLN A 190 -0.08 -8.55 -24.82
C GLN A 190 0.26 -7.63 -26.00
N VAL A 191 1.30 -6.81 -25.85
CA VAL A 191 1.81 -5.94 -26.91
C VAL A 191 2.28 -6.77 -28.10
N LEU A 192 3.16 -7.74 -27.85
CA LEU A 192 3.72 -8.66 -28.83
C LEU A 192 2.61 -9.37 -29.64
N LEU A 193 1.59 -9.89 -28.96
CA LEU A 193 0.42 -10.53 -29.60
C LEU A 193 -0.40 -9.54 -30.42
N THR A 194 -0.53 -8.30 -29.97
CA THR A 194 -1.25 -7.24 -30.69
C THR A 194 -0.53 -6.89 -31.99
N VAL A 195 0.80 -6.71 -31.95
CA VAL A 195 1.64 -6.42 -33.12
C VAL A 195 1.53 -7.53 -34.17
N LEU A 196 1.58 -8.79 -33.73
CA LEU A 196 1.38 -9.93 -34.62
C LEU A 196 -0.01 -9.96 -35.25
N SER A 197 -1.06 -9.71 -34.45
CA SER A 197 -2.44 -9.72 -34.95
C SER A 197 -2.67 -8.66 -36.04
N LEU A 198 -1.89 -7.57 -36.02
CA LEU A 198 -1.93 -6.47 -36.99
C LEU A 198 -0.99 -6.66 -38.20
N LYS A 199 -0.36 -7.84 -38.37
CA LYS A 199 0.63 -8.12 -39.44
C LYS A 199 1.77 -7.08 -39.51
N GLY A 200 2.23 -6.57 -38.36
CA GLY A 200 3.44 -5.73 -38.30
C GLY A 200 3.28 -4.25 -38.66
N SER A 201 2.08 -3.76 -39.01
CA SER A 201 1.87 -2.31 -39.15
C SER A 201 1.43 -1.69 -37.83
N ILE A 202 2.41 -1.34 -36.99
CA ILE A 202 2.21 -0.33 -35.94
C ILE A 202 2.40 1.02 -36.61
N THR A 203 1.34 1.59 -37.19
CA THR A 203 1.44 2.92 -37.84
C THR A 203 1.60 4.05 -36.81
N GLU A 204 1.19 3.84 -35.55
CA GLU A 204 1.51 4.74 -34.45
C GLU A 204 1.76 3.92 -33.19
N PRO A 205 2.99 3.95 -32.62
CA PRO A 205 3.21 3.37 -31.30
C PRO A 205 2.34 4.15 -30.33
N SER A 206 1.32 3.49 -29.76
CA SER A 206 0.55 4.06 -28.66
C SER A 206 1.57 4.55 -27.62
N GLN A 207 1.48 5.80 -27.17
CA GLN A 207 2.46 6.43 -26.25
C GLN A 207 2.81 5.56 -25.01
N GLU A 208 1.98 4.58 -24.65
CA GLU A 208 2.20 3.55 -23.62
C GLU A 208 3.37 2.57 -23.89
N LEU A 209 3.83 2.44 -25.14
CA LEU A 209 4.91 1.54 -25.54
C LEU A 209 6.31 2.07 -25.21
N ILE A 210 6.46 3.37 -24.98
CA ILE A 210 7.75 4.10 -24.94
C ILE A 210 8.53 3.94 -23.64
N ASN A 211 7.97 3.28 -22.62
CA ASN A 211 8.67 3.07 -21.36
C ASN A 211 9.44 1.73 -21.35
N SER A 212 10.72 1.83 -20.96
CA SER A 212 11.83 0.89 -21.19
C SER A 212 11.57 -0.59 -20.83
N ASP A 213 12.31 -1.47 -21.53
CA ASP A 213 12.20 -2.93 -21.70
C ASP A 213 11.28 -3.40 -22.85
N ARG A 214 10.14 -2.74 -23.08
CA ARG A 214 9.16 -3.16 -24.11
C ARG A 214 9.62 -2.86 -25.54
N PHE A 215 10.36 -1.77 -25.74
CA PHE A 215 10.94 -1.39 -27.04
C PHE A 215 11.95 -2.42 -27.54
N SER A 216 12.74 -3.02 -26.64
CA SER A 216 13.82 -3.95 -27.03
C SER A 216 13.29 -5.22 -27.71
N MET A 217 12.18 -5.79 -27.23
CA MET A 217 11.57 -6.97 -27.85
C MET A 217 10.89 -6.65 -29.19
N ILE A 218 10.28 -5.46 -29.31
CA ILE A 218 9.68 -5.01 -30.58
C ILE A 218 10.77 -4.73 -31.61
N GLU A 219 11.86 -4.09 -31.20
CA GLU A 219 13.02 -3.82 -32.05
C GLU A 219 13.66 -5.13 -32.52
N ARG A 220 13.84 -6.11 -31.62
CA ARG A 220 14.29 -7.46 -31.98
C ARG A 220 13.37 -8.16 -32.98
N LEU A 221 12.05 -8.09 -32.78
CA LEU A 221 11.06 -8.61 -33.74
C LEU A 221 11.17 -7.91 -35.11
N ASN A 222 11.30 -6.58 -35.12
CA ASN A 222 11.48 -5.79 -36.35
C ASN A 222 12.81 -6.09 -37.05
N ASN A 223 13.84 -6.44 -36.30
CA ASN A 223 15.16 -6.85 -36.80
C ASN A 223 15.18 -8.31 -37.30
N GLY A 224 14.03 -8.98 -37.37
CA GLY A 224 13.86 -10.30 -37.97
C GLY A 224 14.05 -11.47 -37.00
N GLU A 225 14.10 -11.21 -35.68
CA GLU A 225 14.09 -12.29 -34.70
C GLU A 225 12.75 -13.03 -34.71
N ASP A 226 12.81 -14.35 -34.61
CA ASP A 226 11.63 -15.19 -34.67
C ASP A 226 10.70 -14.97 -33.46
N TRP A 227 9.40 -14.90 -33.75
CA TRP A 227 8.35 -14.70 -32.76
C TRP A 227 8.36 -15.78 -31.68
N GLU A 228 8.57 -17.05 -32.06
CA GLU A 228 8.52 -18.14 -31.07
C GLU A 228 9.64 -17.99 -30.05
N THR A 229 10.82 -17.56 -30.50
CA THR A 229 11.98 -17.28 -29.65
C THR A 229 11.67 -16.18 -28.63
N LEU A 230 11.17 -15.03 -29.08
CA LEU A 230 10.83 -13.90 -28.21
C LEU A 230 9.73 -14.25 -27.20
N THR A 231 8.74 -15.05 -27.64
CA THR A 231 7.62 -15.43 -26.80
C THR A 231 8.01 -16.46 -25.75
N MET A 232 8.86 -17.44 -26.12
CA MET A 232 9.42 -18.40 -25.18
C MET A 232 10.30 -17.71 -24.12
N GLU A 233 11.13 -16.75 -24.52
CA GLU A 233 11.92 -15.93 -23.60
C GLU A 233 11.01 -15.19 -22.62
N ASN A 234 9.98 -14.49 -23.11
CA ASN A 234 9.06 -13.74 -22.26
C ASN A 234 8.23 -14.64 -21.33
N LEU A 235 7.80 -15.82 -21.79
CA LEU A 235 7.11 -16.82 -20.97
C LEU A 235 8.03 -17.40 -19.89
N SER A 236 9.30 -17.65 -20.20
CA SER A 236 10.30 -18.13 -19.23
C SER A 236 10.57 -17.09 -18.15
N GLU A 237 10.73 -15.83 -18.54
CA GLU A 237 10.93 -14.72 -17.60
C GLU A 237 9.67 -14.44 -16.75
N LEU A 238 8.47 -14.62 -17.33
CA LEU A 238 7.22 -14.58 -16.58
C LEU A 238 7.14 -15.70 -15.53
N ASP A 239 7.56 -16.91 -15.89
CA ASP A 239 7.60 -18.05 -14.98
C ASP A 239 8.58 -17.82 -13.82
N LYS A 240 9.76 -17.29 -14.12
CA LYS A 240 10.76 -16.93 -13.13
C LYS A 240 10.25 -15.85 -12.18
N ALA A 241 9.63 -14.79 -12.69
CA ALA A 241 9.06 -13.73 -11.87
C ALA A 241 7.94 -14.26 -10.96
N TRP A 242 7.14 -15.20 -11.44
CA TRP A 242 6.10 -15.84 -10.63
C TRP A 242 6.66 -16.74 -9.54
N TRP A 243 7.68 -17.53 -9.87
CA TRP A 243 8.39 -18.35 -8.90
C TRP A 243 9.05 -17.51 -7.81
N ASP A 244 9.67 -16.39 -8.18
CA ASP A 244 10.20 -15.43 -7.21
C ASP A 244 9.06 -14.86 -6.35
N MET A 245 7.93 -14.45 -6.94
CA MET A 245 6.80 -13.91 -6.18
C MET A 245 6.26 -14.92 -5.14
N THR A 246 6.03 -16.17 -5.54
CA THR A 246 5.48 -17.23 -4.68
C THR A 246 6.49 -17.67 -3.61
N ARG A 247 7.78 -17.78 -3.95
CA ARG A 247 8.84 -18.05 -2.96
C ARG A 247 8.89 -16.97 -1.88
N GLU A 248 8.89 -15.71 -2.29
CA GLU A 248 9.00 -14.58 -1.35
C GLU A 248 7.70 -14.39 -0.56
N GLN A 249 6.55 -14.77 -1.11
CA GLN A 249 5.28 -14.86 -0.38
C GLN A 249 5.36 -15.93 0.73
N GLU A 250 5.87 -17.12 0.43
CA GLU A 250 6.06 -18.18 1.43
C GLU A 250 7.07 -17.75 2.51
N GLU A 251 8.15 -17.08 2.12
CA GLU A 251 9.13 -16.51 3.04
C GLU A 251 8.51 -15.41 3.91
N PHE A 252 7.67 -14.54 3.33
CA PHE A 252 6.96 -13.51 4.07
C PHE A 252 5.98 -14.11 5.08
N LEU A 253 5.13 -15.06 4.67
CA LEU A 253 4.12 -15.67 5.55
C LEU A 253 4.75 -16.58 6.62
N GLY A 254 5.83 -17.30 6.25
CA GLY A 254 6.54 -18.25 7.10
C GLY A 254 5.63 -19.29 7.76
N LYS A 255 6.13 -19.89 8.85
CA LYS A 255 5.34 -20.82 9.69
C LYS A 255 4.33 -20.10 10.59
N ASN A 256 4.52 -18.81 10.84
CA ASN A 256 3.74 -18.01 11.79
C ASN A 256 2.98 -16.91 11.06
N SER A 257 1.79 -17.22 10.55
CA SER A 257 0.94 -16.25 9.84
C SER A 257 0.18 -15.28 10.76
N GLN A 258 0.64 -15.09 11.99
CA GLN A 258 0.04 -14.14 12.93
C GLN A 258 0.43 -12.72 12.50
N ILE A 259 -0.56 -11.85 12.31
CA ILE A 259 -0.33 -10.49 11.79
C ILE A 259 0.66 -9.69 12.67
N GLY A 260 0.61 -9.85 14.00
CA GLY A 260 1.57 -9.20 14.91
C GLY A 260 3.00 -9.74 14.84
N LYS A 261 3.24 -10.82 14.09
CA LYS A 261 4.60 -11.30 13.73
C LYS A 261 5.03 -10.77 12.36
N LEU A 262 4.08 -10.55 11.46
CA LEU A 262 4.33 -10.03 10.11
C LEU A 262 4.55 -8.52 10.11
N PHE A 263 3.85 -7.81 11.00
CA PHE A 263 3.91 -6.36 11.14
C PHE A 263 4.13 -5.95 12.59
N LYS A 264 4.87 -4.87 12.80
CA LYS A 264 5.17 -4.30 14.10
C LYS A 264 4.83 -2.82 14.13
N VAL A 265 4.50 -2.34 15.32
CA VAL A 265 4.37 -0.90 15.57
C VAL A 265 5.77 -0.31 15.66
N ARG A 266 6.02 0.74 14.86
CA ARG A 266 7.25 1.52 14.88
C ARG A 266 7.43 2.10 16.27
N ARG A 267 8.55 1.75 16.91
CA ARG A 267 8.95 2.27 18.21
C ARG A 267 9.57 3.66 18.09
#